data_AF-A0A5E4HWU2-F1
#
_entry.id   AF-A0A5E4HWU2-F1
#
_cell.length_a   1.000
_cell.length_b   1.000
_cell.length_c   1.000
_cell.angle_alpha   90.00
_cell.angle_beta   90.00
_cell.angle_gamma   90.00
#
_symmetry.space_group_name_H-M   'P 1'
#
loop_
_entity.id
_entity.type
_entity.pdbx_description
1 polymer ?
#
loop_
_entity_poly.entity_id
_entity_poly.type
_entity_poly.pdbx_seq_one_letter_code
_entity_poly.pdbx_strand_id
1 'polypeptide(L)'
;MAATRSAGRTAKERAVGEAQDDAARMNDPQHQRARCLSDIEQFYSNVKEVKRTAENAHILDLATQYCEDTKWFLEKKDYVTAFGAINYAHGLIDAYRKAKGEK
;
A
#
# COMPACT_ATOMS: atom_id res chain seq x y z
N MET A 1 12.70 -52.92 -2.18
CA MET A 1 11.60 -52.00 -1.76
C MET A 1 12.21 -50.83 -1.01
N ALA A 2 12.36 -49.67 -1.65
CA ALA A 2 12.82 -48.46 -0.98
C ALA A 2 11.61 -47.79 -0.32
N ALA A 3 11.58 -47.77 1.01
CA ALA A 3 10.54 -47.10 1.77
C ALA A 3 10.77 -45.58 1.72
N THR A 4 9.99 -44.88 0.91
CA THR A 4 9.88 -43.42 0.92
C THR A 4 9.23 -42.99 2.23
N ARG A 5 10.04 -42.67 3.25
CA ARG A 5 9.56 -41.97 4.44
C ARG A 5 9.40 -40.50 4.11
N SER A 6 8.16 -40.08 3.85
CA SER A 6 7.75 -38.69 3.94
C SER A 6 7.79 -38.26 5.41
N ALA A 7 8.95 -37.80 5.89
CA ALA A 7 9.05 -37.13 7.18
C ALA A 7 8.28 -35.80 7.09
N GLY A 8 7.19 -35.68 7.84
CA GLY A 8 6.44 -34.43 7.92
C GLY A 8 7.34 -33.32 8.45
N ARG A 9 7.41 -32.20 7.73
CA ARG A 9 8.17 -31.00 8.14
C ARG A 9 7.81 -30.59 9.57
N THR A 10 8.82 -30.25 10.36
CA THR A 10 8.66 -29.72 11.71
C THR A 10 7.86 -28.40 11.69
N ALA A 11 7.28 -28.00 12.84
CA ALA A 11 6.56 -26.74 12.94
C ALA A 11 7.42 -25.52 12.56
N LYS A 12 8.72 -25.55 12.89
CA LYS A 12 9.68 -24.51 12.53
C LYS A 12 9.94 -24.45 11.02
N GLU A 13 10.07 -25.60 10.35
CA GLU A 13 10.27 -25.67 8.89
C GLU A 13 9.01 -25.24 8.11
N ARG A 14 7.81 -25.48 8.65
CA ARG A 14 6.56 -24.98 8.08
C ARG A 14 6.46 -23.46 8.17
N ALA A 15 6.71 -22.88 9.36
CA ALA A 15 6.69 -21.44 9.56
C ALA A 15 7.72 -20.69 8.70
N VAL A 16 8.92 -21.27 8.52
CA VAL A 16 9.95 -20.70 7.63
C VAL A 16 9.50 -20.75 6.16
N GLY A 17 8.90 -21.85 5.73
CA GLY A 17 8.35 -21.96 4.37
C GLY A 17 7.23 -20.94 4.11
N GLU A 18 6.28 -20.82 5.04
CA GLU A 18 5.19 -19.83 4.96
C GLU A 18 5.72 -18.39 4.85
N ALA A 19 6.71 -18.02 5.68
CA ALA A 19 7.31 -16.70 5.63
C ALA A 19 8.07 -16.43 4.32
N GLN A 20 8.71 -17.44 3.74
CA GLN A 20 9.38 -17.34 2.44
C GLN A 20 8.38 -17.16 1.30
N ASP A 21 7.26 -17.90 1.35
CA ASP A 21 6.18 -17.81 0.37
C ASP A 21 5.50 -16.43 0.42
N ASP A 22 5.27 -15.88 1.63
CA ASP A 22 4.73 -14.53 1.82
C ASP A 22 5.69 -13.44 1.32
N ALA A 23 6.99 -13.57 1.59
CA ALA A 23 7.99 -12.63 1.08
C ALA A 23 8.10 -12.69 -0.45
N ALA A 24 7.99 -13.87 -1.05
CA ALA A 24 7.95 -14.02 -2.50
C ALA A 24 6.70 -13.33 -3.08
N ARG A 25 5.54 -13.48 -2.42
CA ARG A 25 4.29 -12.80 -2.81
C ARG A 25 4.38 -11.28 -2.68
N MET A 26 5.03 -10.76 -1.65
CA MET A 26 5.23 -9.31 -1.47
C MET A 26 6.15 -8.69 -2.52
N ASN A 27 7.10 -9.46 -3.04
CA ASN A 27 8.04 -9.03 -4.08
C ASN A 27 7.52 -9.27 -5.50
N ASP A 28 6.34 -9.87 -5.66
CA ASP A 28 5.71 -10.04 -6.95
C ASP A 28 5.23 -8.67 -7.52
N PRO A 29 5.66 -8.27 -8.73
CA PRO A 29 5.24 -7.02 -9.36
C PRO A 29 3.73 -6.86 -9.50
N GLN A 30 2.99 -7.96 -9.71
CA GLN A 30 1.53 -7.88 -9.83
C GLN A 30 0.89 -7.59 -8.47
N HIS A 31 1.37 -8.24 -7.40
CA HIS A 31 0.98 -7.93 -6.03
C HIS A 31 1.23 -6.47 -5.68
N GLN A 32 2.45 -5.97 -5.91
CA GLN A 32 2.83 -4.58 -5.60
C GLN A 32 1.95 -3.56 -6.34
N ARG A 33 1.72 -3.79 -7.64
CA ARG A 33 0.81 -2.97 -8.44
C ARG A 33 -0.62 -3.01 -7.89
N ALA A 34 -1.13 -4.20 -7.56
CA ALA A 34 -2.48 -4.37 -7.04
C ALA A 34 -2.67 -3.62 -5.71
N ARG A 35 -1.65 -3.61 -4.83
CA ARG A 35 -1.69 -2.83 -3.59
C ARG A 35 -1.83 -1.34 -3.86
N CYS A 36 -0.97 -0.77 -4.68
CA CYS A 36 -1.01 0.67 -4.99
C CYS A 36 -2.34 1.08 -5.66
N LEU A 37 -2.90 0.24 -6.54
CA LEU A 37 -4.21 0.51 -7.15
C LEU A 37 -5.33 0.54 -6.11
N SER A 38 -5.33 -0.43 -5.19
CA SER A 38 -6.30 -0.44 -4.08
C SER A 38 -6.15 0.80 -3.19
N ASP A 39 -4.92 1.25 -2.93
CA ASP A 39 -4.67 2.43 -2.10
C ASP A 39 -5.06 3.74 -2.81
N ILE A 40 -4.93 3.82 -4.15
CA ILE A 40 -5.46 4.93 -4.97
C ILE A 40 -6.99 5.01 -4.85
N GLU A 41 -7.69 3.87 -4.95
CA GLU A 41 -9.15 3.84 -4.79
C GLU A 41 -9.58 4.32 -3.40
N GLN A 42 -8.91 3.83 -2.35
CA GLN A 42 -9.13 4.26 -0.99
C GLN A 42 -8.84 5.76 -0.81
N PHE A 43 -7.78 6.29 -1.42
CA PHE A 43 -7.45 7.72 -1.37
C PHE A 43 -8.62 8.56 -1.90
N TYR A 44 -9.19 8.20 -3.06
CA TYR A 44 -10.33 8.92 -3.62
C TYR A 44 -11.61 8.78 -2.79
N SER A 45 -11.78 7.69 -2.05
CA SER A 45 -12.85 7.56 -1.05
C SER A 45 -12.66 8.56 0.09
N ASN A 46 -11.46 8.54 0.70
CA ASN A 46 -11.15 9.31 1.90
C ASN A 46 -11.13 10.83 1.64
N VAL A 47 -10.53 11.26 0.53
CA VAL A 47 -10.39 12.69 0.21
C VAL A 47 -11.74 13.38 -0.02
N LYS A 48 -12.75 12.64 -0.51
CA LYS A 48 -14.12 13.16 -0.74
C LYS A 48 -14.85 13.46 0.56
N GLU A 49 -14.52 12.77 1.65
CA GLU A 49 -15.11 12.99 2.97
C GLU A 49 -14.56 14.26 3.63
N VAL A 50 -13.42 14.77 3.15
CA VAL A 50 -12.81 16.01 3.67
C VAL A 50 -13.40 17.21 2.94
N LYS A 51 -14.14 18.06 3.67
CA LYS A 51 -14.67 19.30 3.12
C LYS A 51 -13.53 20.27 2.79
N ARG A 52 -13.40 20.66 1.52
CA ARG A 52 -12.44 21.67 1.09
C ARG A 52 -12.79 23.05 1.66
N THR A 53 -11.78 23.72 2.22
CA THR A 53 -11.81 25.08 2.76
C THR A 53 -10.59 25.86 2.27
N ALA A 54 -10.55 27.18 2.47
CA ALA A 54 -9.36 27.98 2.16
C ALA A 54 -8.14 27.55 3.00
N GLU A 55 -8.37 27.07 4.23
CA GLU A 55 -7.31 26.63 5.14
C GLU A 55 -6.66 25.32 4.70
N ASN A 56 -7.43 24.38 4.14
CA ASN A 56 -6.95 23.03 3.82
C ASN A 56 -6.73 22.77 2.33
N ALA A 57 -7.08 23.71 1.45
CA ALA A 57 -6.96 23.58 0.01
C ALA A 57 -5.56 23.11 -0.42
N HIS A 58 -4.52 23.70 0.16
CA HIS A 58 -3.12 23.35 -0.13
C HIS A 58 -2.76 21.91 0.25
N ILE A 59 -3.33 21.38 1.35
CA ILE A 59 -3.12 19.99 1.79
C ILE A 59 -3.82 19.03 0.82
N LEU A 60 -5.07 19.33 0.45
CA LEU A 60 -5.83 18.50 -0.49
C LEU A 60 -5.19 18.49 -1.88
N ASP A 61 -4.67 19.62 -2.33
CA ASP A 61 -3.95 19.72 -3.60
C ASP A 61 -2.66 18.91 -3.57
N LEU A 62 -1.86 19.04 -2.50
CA LEU A 62 -0.63 18.27 -2.35
C LEU A 62 -0.90 16.76 -2.29
N ALA A 63 -1.89 16.34 -1.50
CA ALA A 63 -2.27 14.93 -1.40
C ALA A 63 -2.75 14.38 -2.76
N THR A 64 -3.50 15.18 -3.52
CA THR A 64 -3.93 14.80 -4.87
C THR A 64 -2.74 14.68 -5.83
N GLN A 65 -1.77 15.59 -5.76
CA GLN A 65 -0.55 15.51 -6.57
C GLN A 65 0.22 14.21 -6.31
N TYR A 66 0.40 13.82 -5.05
CA TYR A 66 1.05 12.55 -4.71
C TYR A 66 0.26 11.31 -5.17
N CYS A 67 -1.07 11.38 -5.22
CA CYS A 67 -1.90 10.33 -5.82
C CYS A 67 -1.67 10.24 -7.34
N GLU A 68 -1.57 11.36 -8.05
CA GLU A 68 -1.23 11.36 -9.48
C GLU A 68 0.21 10.89 -9.73
N ASP A 69 1.17 11.27 -8.89
CA ASP A 69 2.54 10.77 -8.92
C ASP A 69 2.57 9.24 -8.76
N THR A 70 1.75 8.70 -7.86
CA THR A 70 1.60 7.24 -7.71
C THR A 70 1.24 6.58 -9.04
N LYS A 71 0.27 7.12 -9.78
CA LYS A 71 -0.12 6.58 -11.10
C LYS A 71 1.03 6.67 -12.09
N TRP A 72 1.75 7.79 -12.11
CA TRP A 72 2.91 7.98 -12.96
C TRP A 72 4.01 6.94 -12.67
N PHE A 73 4.35 6.71 -11.39
CA PHE A 73 5.33 5.70 -11.00
C PHE A 73 4.87 4.27 -11.34
N LEU A 74 3.56 3.98 -11.22
CA LEU A 74 2.99 2.69 -11.64
C LEU A 74 3.16 2.44 -13.15
N GLU A 75 2.99 3.46 -13.99
CA GLU A 75 3.25 3.36 -15.43
C GLU A 75 4.73 3.06 -15.73
N LYS A 76 5.64 3.59 -14.90
CA LYS A 76 7.09 3.32 -14.99
C LYS A 76 7.51 2.00 -14.35
N LYS A 77 6.60 1.24 -13.75
CA LYS A 77 6.87 0.03 -12.95
C LYS A 77 7.80 0.28 -11.76
N ASP A 78 7.84 1.52 -11.27
CA ASP A 78 8.57 1.88 -10.06
C ASP A 78 7.63 1.75 -8.85
N TYR A 79 7.45 0.50 -8.39
CA TYR A 79 6.46 0.18 -7.36
C TYR A 79 6.84 0.67 -5.97
N VAL A 80 8.15 0.79 -5.67
CA VAL A 80 8.63 1.29 -4.38
C VAL A 80 8.32 2.77 -4.27
N THR A 81 8.62 3.55 -5.31
CA THR A 81 8.31 4.99 -5.31
C THR A 81 6.81 5.24 -5.38
N ALA A 82 6.06 4.44 -6.16
CA ALA A 82 4.59 4.51 -6.16
C ALA A 82 4.00 4.26 -4.77
N PHE A 83 4.45 3.20 -4.08
CA PHE A 83 3.98 2.88 -2.73
C PHE A 83 4.34 3.99 -1.71
N GLY A 84 5.52 4.59 -1.84
CA GLY A 84 5.90 5.75 -1.04
C GLY A 84 4.99 6.96 -1.27
N ALA A 85 4.69 7.28 -2.53
CA ALA A 85 3.86 8.41 -2.91
C ALA A 85 2.42 8.29 -2.38
N ILE A 86 1.79 7.12 -2.53
CA ILE A 86 0.40 6.93 -2.08
C ILE A 86 0.28 6.96 -0.55
N ASN A 87 1.27 6.42 0.18
CA ASN A 87 1.30 6.50 1.63
C ASN A 87 1.49 7.94 2.12
N TYR A 88 2.27 8.75 1.40
CA TYR A 88 2.39 10.17 1.72
C TYR A 88 1.07 10.92 1.50
N ALA A 89 0.36 10.62 0.41
CA ALA A 89 -0.96 11.18 0.15
C ALA A 89 -1.97 10.86 1.26
N HIS A 90 -2.04 9.59 1.70
CA HIS A 90 -2.87 9.19 2.85
C HIS A 90 -2.44 9.88 4.15
N GLY A 91 -1.13 9.91 4.43
CA GLY A 91 -0.60 10.55 5.63
C GLY A 91 -0.95 12.03 5.75
N LEU A 92 -1.00 12.78 4.64
CA LEU A 92 -1.45 14.17 4.63
C LEU A 92 -2.92 14.31 5.05
N ILE A 93 -3.79 13.46 4.52
CA ILE A 93 -5.22 13.46 4.84
C ILE A 93 -5.46 13.07 6.30
N ASP A 94 -4.78 12.02 6.77
CA ASP A 94 -4.88 11.54 8.15
C ASP A 94 -4.39 12.58 9.16
N ALA A 95 -3.25 13.23 8.86
CA ALA A 95 -2.72 14.29 9.70
C ALA A 95 -3.69 15.48 9.80
N TYR A 96 -4.32 15.85 8.68
CA TYR A 96 -5.34 16.91 8.65
C TYR A 96 -6.56 16.54 9.52
N ARG A 97 -7.13 15.33 9.32
CA ARG A 97 -8.28 14.84 10.10
C ARG A 97 -7.99 14.87 11.60
N LYS A 98 -6.82 14.35 12.00
CA LYS A 98 -6.37 14.33 13.39
C LYS A 98 -6.22 15.73 13.97
N ALA A 99 -5.71 16.70 13.21
CA ALA A 99 -5.56 18.07 13.66
C ALA A 99 -6.90 18.80 13.87
N LYS A 100 -7.95 18.43 13.11
CA LYS A 100 -9.30 19.01 13.23
C LYS A 100 -10.22 18.23 14.19
N GLY A 101 -9.77 17.09 14.72
CA GLY A 101 -10.60 16.21 15.55
C GLY A 101 -11.70 15.48 14.76
N GLU A 102 -11.54 15.40 13.44
CA GLU A 102 -12.42 14.63 12.55
C GLU A 102 -12.04 13.15 12.69
N LYS A 103 -13.03 12.29 12.97
CA LYS A 103 -12.87 10.83 13.08
C LYS A 103 -13.06 10.15 11.74
#